data_AF-A0A2M7C1W4-F1
#
_entry.id   AF-A0A2M7C1W4-F1
#
_cell.length_a   1.000
_cell.length_b   1.000
_cell.length_c   1.000
_cell.angle_alpha   90.00
_cell.angle_beta   90.00
_cell.angle_gamma   90.00
#
_symmetry.space_group_name_H-M   'P 1'
#
loop_
_entity.id
_entity.type
_entity.pdbx_description
1 polymer ?
#
loop_
_entity_poly.entity_id
_entity_poly.type
_entity_poly.pdbx_seq_one_letter_code
_entity_poly.pdbx_strand_id
1 'polypeptide(L)' 'MTIRTRFAPSPTGYLHIGGARTALYSWAYARKFGGTFILRIE' A
#
# COMPACT_ATOMS: atom_id res chain seq x y z
N MET A 1 2.15 10.25 17.04
CA MET A 1 1.93 8.86 16.59
C MET A 1 2.09 8.85 15.07
N THR A 2 3.05 8.10 14.52
CA THR A 2 3.35 8.14 13.08
C THR A 2 2.45 7.16 12.32
N ILE A 3 1.68 7.64 11.35
CA ILE A 3 0.82 6.79 10.51
C ILE A 3 1.71 5.81 9.72
N ARG A 4 1.35 4.51 9.75
CA ARG A 4 2.02 3.47 8.97
C ARG A 4 0.97 2.66 8.21
N THR A 5 1.05 2.67 6.89
CA THR A 5 0.19 1.86 6.01
C THR A 5 1.01 0.79 5.32
N ARG A 6 0.35 -0.26 4.80
CA ARG A 6 1.03 -1.29 4.02
C ARG A 6 0.21 -1.74 2.81
N PHE A 7 0.90 -2.14 1.76
CA PHE A 7 0.35 -2.96 0.68
C PHE A 7 1.09 -4.30 0.66
N ALA A 8 0.35 -5.39 0.84
CA ALA A 8 0.89 -6.75 0.96
C ALA A 8 0.20 -7.71 -0.01
N PRO A 9 0.46 -7.63 -1.33
CA PRO A 9 -0.08 -8.58 -2.30
C PRO A 9 0.60 -9.94 -2.16
N SER A 10 -0.16 -11.01 -2.41
CA SER A 10 0.40 -12.33 -2.70
C SER A 10 0.71 -12.43 -4.20
N PRO A 11 1.87 -13.00 -4.62
CA PRO A 11 2.31 -13.05 -6.01
C PRO A 11 1.59 -14.16 -6.77
N THR A 12 0.28 -14.00 -6.97
CA THR A 12 -0.56 -14.93 -7.74
C THR A 12 -0.52 -14.67 -9.25
N GLY A 13 0.38 -13.79 -9.71
CA GLY A 13 0.51 -13.36 -11.11
C GLY A 13 0.73 -11.85 -11.21
N TYR A 14 0.09 -11.22 -12.19
CA TYR A 14 0.19 -9.78 -12.40
C TYR A 14 -0.55 -8.98 -11.33
N LEU A 15 -0.08 -7.75 -11.08
CA LEU A 15 -0.78 -6.81 -10.20
C LEU A 15 -2.12 -6.42 -10.82
N HIS A 16 -3.21 -6.90 -10.23
CA HIS A 16 -4.56 -6.51 -10.61
C HIS A 16 -4.81 -5.02 -10.31
N ILE A 17 -5.63 -4.35 -11.13
CA ILE A 17 -5.96 -2.93 -10.97
C ILE A 17 -6.61 -2.61 -9.61
N GLY A 18 -7.37 -3.56 -9.05
CA GLY A 18 -7.91 -3.45 -7.69
C GLY A 18 -6.80 -3.40 -6.63
N GLY A 19 -5.73 -4.18 -6.80
CA GLY A 19 -4.54 -4.15 -5.94
C GLY A 19 -3.79 -2.83 -6.09
N ALA A 20 -3.61 -2.34 -7.32
CA ALA A 20 -3.01 -1.03 -7.58
C ALA A 20 -3.78 0.11 -6.91
N ARG A 21 -5.13 0.08 -6.95
CA ARG A 21 -5.99 1.04 -6.25
C ARG A 21 -5.79 1.01 -4.73
N THR A 22 -5.72 -0.19 -4.14
CA THR A 22 -5.46 -0.37 -2.70
C THR A 22 -4.09 0.16 -2.29
N ALA A 23 -3.06 -0.08 -3.10
CA ALA A 23 -1.72 0.46 -2.91
C ALA A 23 -1.73 1.99 -2.96
N LEU A 24 -2.42 2.57 -3.96
CA LEU A 24 -2.54 4.01 -4.14
C LEU A 24 -3.22 4.69 -2.94
N TYR A 25 -4.31 4.12 -2.43
CA TYR A 25 -5.00 4.67 -1.26
C TYR A 25 -4.15 4.59 0.01
N SER A 26 -3.49 3.45 0.24
CA SER A 26 -2.59 3.26 1.38
C SER A 26 -1.42 4.25 1.33
N TRP A 27 -0.84 4.46 0.15
CA TRP A 27 0.23 5.42 -0.09
C TRP A 27 -0.24 6.87 0.10
N ALA A 28 -1.36 7.25 -0.51
CA ALA A 28 -1.91 8.61 -0.43
C ALA A 28 -2.28 8.98 1.01
N TYR A 29 -2.85 8.04 1.77
CA TYR A 29 -3.17 8.25 3.18
C TYR A 29 -1.91 8.47 4.02
N ALA A 30 -0.89 7.59 3.88
CA ALA A 30 0.37 7.79 4.58
C ALA A 30 1.02 9.13 4.22
N ARG A 31 1.04 9.49 2.92
CA ARG A 31 1.63 10.75 2.45
C ARG A 31 0.90 11.98 3.00
N LYS A 32 -0.44 11.96 3.04
CA LYS A 32 -1.26 13.06 3.58
C LYS A 32 -0.95 13.38 5.04
N PHE A 33 -0.59 12.36 5.83
CA PHE A 33 -0.31 12.51 7.26
C PHE A 33 1.18 12.47 7.62
N GLY A 34 2.08 12.59 6.64
CA GLY A 34 3.54 12.52 6.88
C GLY A 34 3.99 11.16 7.43
N GLY A 35 3.23 10.10 7.15
CA GLY A 35 3.48 8.74 7.59
C GLY A 35 4.37 7.94 6.63
N THR A 36 4.48 6.64 6.91
CA THR A 36 5.28 5.68 6.13
C THR A 36 4.37 4.69 5.41
N PHE A 37 4.64 4.46 4.13
CA PHE A 37 4.01 3.41 3.32
C PHE A 37 4.97 2.23 3.17
N ILE A 38 4.52 1.02 3.48
CA ILE A 38 5.33 -0.21 3.45
C ILE A 38 4.83 -1.13 2.34
N LEU A 39 5.72 -1.54 1.43
CA LEU A 39 5.46 -2.63 0.49
C LEU A 39 5.97 -3.94 1.11
N ARG A 40 5.09 -4.94 1.18
CA ARG A 40 5.44 -6.31 1.58
C ARG A 40 4.97 -7.26 0.49
N ILE A 41 5.64 -8.38 0.28
CA ILE A 41 5.19 -9.44 -0.62
C ILE A 41 4.97 -10.67 0.26
N GLU A 42 3.76 -11.26 0.20
CA GLU A 42 3.40 -12.47 0.95
C GLU A 42 3.53 -13.73 0.13
#